data_AF-A0A6B8QUJ3-F1
#
_entry.id   AF-A0A6B8QUJ3-F1
#
_cell.length_a   1.000
_cell.length_b   1.000
_cell.length_c   1.000
_cell.angle_alpha   90.00
_cell.angle_beta   90.00
_cell.angle_gamma   90.00
#
_symmetry.space_group_name_H-M   'P 1'
#
loop_
_entity.id
_entity.type
_entity.pdbx_description
1 polymer ?
#
loop_
_entity_poly.entity_id
_entity_poly.type
_entity_poly.pdbx_seq_one_letter_code
_entity_poly.pdbx_strand_id
1 'polypeptide(L)'
;MLLLHSKEGFAGICQQKFAILTFLSLYYYVVLIELKTTHQRFPMLGRLDIDPEMIGESKLLTTPGTDPALFGTAVMSGPEHVEVRSYQTFRIQYTTGKLGLDDTGAIRLALRLISDAGSLQTTDPTAPNYVTARSSGDGQLFLKYDRNGGQRPWNETLTIYQRGGYLKPGETIEIVLGDTTEGSPGLLMSTFYEGARVIRVMADVQATGNFIPLPDTHLAFTVGAGPAHRYLAILPTRRRLNDVFCLGLKAEDLWGNPTSKGSTRFAIESSLPVEGLPSVIDFASASGAMRIEPLRVAAEEGILRIWLTAEDGTVVEAGPMQVLTDGPAHFWGIYTGRPARPSAPTP
;
A
#
# COMPACT_ATOMS: atom_id res chain seq x y z
N MET A 1 -24.86 -18.74 57.34
CA MET A 1 -24.15 -18.60 58.64
C MET A 1 -23.00 -19.59 58.58
N LEU A 2 -21.83 -19.27 57.99
CA LEU A 2 -20.70 -18.52 58.61
C LEU A 2 -20.28 -19.26 59.90
N LEU A 3 -19.05 -19.74 60.10
CA LEU A 3 -17.74 -19.11 59.87
C LEU A 3 -16.57 -20.13 59.96
N LEU A 4 -15.54 -19.86 59.15
CA LEU A 4 -14.10 -19.83 59.49
C LEU A 4 -13.37 -21.10 59.98
N HIS A 5 -12.42 -21.58 59.16
CA HIS A 5 -10.98 -21.57 59.53
C HIS A 5 -10.10 -21.83 58.29
N SER A 6 -9.39 -20.79 57.85
CA SER A 6 -8.03 -20.80 57.25
C SER A 6 -7.79 -19.45 56.55
N LYS A 7 -7.63 -18.41 57.37
CA LYS A 7 -7.35 -17.03 56.93
C LYS A 7 -5.91 -16.61 57.21
N GLU A 8 -4.95 -17.53 57.16
CA GLU A 8 -3.54 -17.23 57.41
C GLU A 8 -2.65 -17.24 56.15
N GLY A 9 -3.15 -17.71 55.00
CA GLY A 9 -2.38 -17.72 53.74
C GLY A 9 -2.44 -16.45 52.89
N PHE A 10 -3.38 -15.54 53.17
CA PHE A 10 -3.64 -14.37 52.30
C PHE A 10 -3.22 -13.02 52.91
N ALA A 11 -2.93 -12.97 54.22
CA ALA A 11 -2.47 -11.75 54.88
C ALA A 11 -0.97 -11.47 54.65
N GLY A 12 -0.15 -12.51 54.48
CA GLY A 12 1.29 -12.35 54.21
C GLY A 12 1.61 -11.82 52.80
N ILE A 13 0.83 -12.22 51.79
CA ILE A 13 1.08 -11.83 50.39
C ILE A 13 0.63 -10.38 50.11
N CYS A 14 -0.39 -9.90 50.82
CA CYS A 14 -0.86 -8.52 50.68
C CYS A 14 0.05 -7.51 51.41
N GLN A 15 0.63 -7.87 52.56
CA GLN A 15 1.64 -7.04 53.23
C GLN A 15 2.96 -6.96 52.45
N GLN A 16 3.35 -8.03 51.74
CA GLN A 16 4.58 -8.02 50.94
C GLN A 16 4.44 -7.19 49.65
N LYS A 17 3.24 -7.16 49.03
CA LYS A 17 2.98 -6.28 47.87
C LYS A 17 2.77 -4.81 48.26
N PHE A 18 2.18 -4.52 49.42
CA PHE A 18 2.10 -3.13 49.92
C PHE A 18 3.44 -2.60 50.40
N ALA A 19 4.29 -3.43 51.03
CA ALA A 19 5.65 -3.03 51.39
C ALA A 19 6.51 -2.72 50.14
N ILE A 20 6.38 -3.51 49.06
CA ILE A 20 7.14 -3.29 47.82
C ILE A 20 6.68 -2.03 47.06
N LEU A 21 5.38 -1.74 47.01
CA LEU A 21 4.88 -0.50 46.40
C LEU A 21 5.18 0.75 47.24
N THR A 22 5.24 0.62 48.57
CA THR A 22 5.60 1.75 49.46
C THR A 22 7.12 1.99 49.45
N PHE A 23 7.94 0.93 49.32
CA PHE A 23 9.38 1.06 49.09
C PHE A 23 9.71 1.64 47.71
N LEU A 24 9.04 1.23 46.64
CA LEU A 24 9.26 1.79 45.30
C LEU A 24 8.80 3.25 45.19
N SER A 25 7.70 3.62 45.87
CA SER A 25 7.23 5.01 45.91
C SER A 25 8.13 5.91 46.76
N LEU A 26 8.66 5.44 47.90
CA LEU A 26 9.66 6.20 48.67
C LEU A 26 11.01 6.25 47.97
N TYR A 27 11.44 5.20 47.25
CA TYR A 27 12.68 5.25 46.47
C TYR A 27 12.59 6.28 45.34
N TYR A 28 11.46 6.34 44.63
CA TYR A 28 11.24 7.36 43.61
C TYR A 28 11.14 8.77 44.20
N TYR A 29 10.52 8.95 45.37
CA TYR A 29 10.43 10.27 46.02
C TYR A 29 11.74 10.72 46.67
N VAL A 30 12.52 9.82 47.26
CA VAL A 30 13.85 10.14 47.84
C VAL A 30 14.83 10.49 46.72
N VAL A 31 14.83 9.76 45.60
CA VAL A 31 15.65 10.10 44.42
C VAL A 31 15.23 11.44 43.80
N LEU A 32 13.93 11.76 43.74
CA LEU A 32 13.46 13.05 43.23
C LEU A 32 13.67 14.23 44.19
N ILE A 33 13.73 14.01 45.51
CA ILE A 33 14.01 15.06 46.50
C ILE A 33 15.51 15.31 46.65
N GLU A 34 16.36 14.27 46.66
CA GLU A 34 17.83 14.47 46.68
C GLU A 34 18.35 15.15 45.41
N LEU A 35 17.70 14.94 44.26
CA LEU A 35 18.01 15.66 43.01
C LEU A 35 17.58 17.13 43.01
N LYS A 36 16.79 17.59 43.99
CA LYS A 36 16.36 19.01 44.09
C LYS A 36 17.15 19.83 45.10
N THR A 37 17.94 19.22 45.99
CA THR A 37 18.67 19.95 47.04
C THR A 37 20.19 19.76 47.01
N THR A 38 20.72 18.98 46.08
CA THR A 38 22.16 19.00 45.78
C THR A 38 22.40 19.56 44.38
N HIS A 39 22.85 20.82 44.33
CA HIS A 39 23.63 21.34 43.20
C HIS A 39 25.01 20.66 43.11
N GLN A 40 25.08 19.34 43.31
CA GLN A 40 26.20 18.56 42.83
C GLN A 40 25.90 18.23 41.38
N ARG A 41 26.57 18.95 40.50
CA ARG A 41 26.72 18.54 39.11
C ARG A 41 27.24 17.10 39.15
N PHE A 42 26.38 16.12 38.88
CA PHE A 42 26.87 14.86 38.33
C PHE A 42 27.77 15.27 37.18
N PRO A 43 29.02 14.77 37.09
CA PRO A 43 29.76 14.94 35.85
C PRO A 43 28.82 14.37 34.80
N MET A 44 28.35 15.23 33.89
CA MET A 44 27.82 14.78 32.63
C MET A 44 28.83 13.75 32.19
N LEU A 45 28.47 12.46 32.18
CA LEU A 45 29.19 11.49 31.39
C LEU A 45 29.16 12.14 30.02
N GLY A 46 30.28 12.80 29.66
CA GLY A 46 30.43 13.45 28.38
C GLY A 46 29.98 12.42 27.38
N ARG A 47 29.09 12.83 26.47
CA ARG A 47 28.58 12.00 25.38
C ARG A 47 29.65 10.96 25.07
N LEU A 48 29.41 9.71 25.45
CA LEU A 48 30.38 8.67 25.19
C LEU A 48 30.44 8.64 23.66
N ASP A 49 31.48 9.27 23.11
CA ASP A 49 31.80 9.24 21.69
C ASP A 49 32.33 7.82 21.45
N ILE A 50 31.43 6.85 21.56
CA ILE A 50 31.68 5.48 21.17
C ILE A 50 31.78 5.54 19.65
N ASP A 51 32.98 5.27 19.15
CA ASP A 51 33.19 5.07 17.73
C ASP A 51 32.12 4.07 17.23
N PRO A 52 31.28 4.44 16.25
CA PRO A 52 30.31 3.52 15.67
C PRO A 52 30.93 2.21 15.18
N GLU A 53 32.22 2.17 14.85
CA GLU A 53 32.95 0.94 14.51
C GLU A 53 33.18 0.00 15.71
N MET A 54 33.20 0.55 16.93
CA MET A 54 33.29 -0.20 18.18
C MET A 54 31.92 -0.71 18.66
N ILE A 55 30.84 -0.16 18.11
CA ILE A 55 29.50 -0.74 18.25
C ILE A 55 29.50 -1.94 17.30
N GLY A 56 29.46 -3.16 17.84
CA GLY A 56 29.51 -4.42 17.08
C GLY A 56 28.31 -4.68 16.17
N GLU A 57 27.95 -3.73 15.30
CA GLU A 57 26.99 -3.91 14.22
C GLU A 57 27.63 -4.77 13.13
N SER A 58 27.40 -6.08 13.21
CA SER A 58 27.91 -7.09 12.28
C SER A 58 27.22 -7.05 10.90
N LYS A 59 26.77 -5.88 10.40
CA LYS A 59 25.92 -5.78 9.19
C LYS A 59 26.61 -6.32 7.93
N LEU A 60 27.91 -6.10 7.78
CA LEU A 60 28.69 -6.60 6.63
C LEU A 60 29.16 -8.05 6.80
N LEU A 61 29.29 -8.54 8.02
CA LEU A 61 29.76 -9.90 8.34
C LEU A 61 28.62 -10.94 8.42
N THR A 62 27.36 -10.50 8.34
CA THR A 62 26.17 -11.35 8.47
C THR A 62 25.44 -11.60 7.15
N THR A 63 25.96 -11.09 6.03
CA THR A 63 25.47 -11.47 4.70
C THR A 63 26.33 -12.64 4.18
N PRO A 64 25.75 -13.79 3.77
CA PRO A 64 26.51 -14.97 3.35
C PRO A 64 27.46 -14.75 2.16
N GLY A 65 27.18 -13.71 1.36
CA GLY A 65 27.96 -13.31 0.19
C GLY A 65 27.16 -12.39 -0.72
N THR A 66 27.77 -11.95 -1.82
CA THR A 66 27.11 -11.07 -2.80
C THR A 66 26.65 -11.79 -4.07
N ASP A 67 27.04 -13.05 -4.29
CA ASP A 67 26.58 -13.86 -5.41
C ASP A 67 25.07 -14.13 -5.26
N PRO A 68 24.22 -13.62 -6.16
CA PRO A 68 22.79 -13.80 -6.04
C PRO A 68 22.33 -15.27 -6.12
N ALA A 69 23.12 -16.14 -6.76
CA ALA A 69 22.84 -17.57 -6.84
C ALA A 69 22.89 -18.30 -5.48
N LEU A 70 23.42 -17.64 -4.44
CA LEU A 70 23.42 -18.16 -3.07
C LEU A 70 22.01 -18.22 -2.47
N PHE A 71 21.15 -17.26 -2.82
CA PHE A 71 19.86 -17.02 -2.16
C PHE A 71 18.67 -17.66 -2.86
N GLY A 72 18.86 -18.16 -4.08
CA GLY A 72 17.81 -18.85 -4.83
C GLY A 72 17.04 -17.95 -5.79
N THR A 73 15.92 -18.47 -6.28
CA THR A 73 15.07 -17.83 -7.28
C THR A 73 13.60 -17.96 -6.91
N ALA A 74 12.75 -17.11 -7.48
CA ALA A 74 11.31 -17.22 -7.32
C ALA A 74 10.60 -16.97 -8.65
N VAL A 75 9.56 -17.76 -8.91
CA VAL A 75 8.65 -17.57 -10.03
C VAL A 75 7.22 -17.49 -9.51
N MET A 76 6.36 -16.76 -10.22
CA MET A 76 4.95 -16.61 -9.87
C MET A 76 4.09 -17.03 -11.06
N SER A 77 3.03 -17.77 -10.78
CA SER A 77 1.97 -18.08 -11.73
C SER A 77 0.62 -17.59 -11.20
N GLY A 78 -0.21 -17.07 -12.08
CA GLY A 78 -1.52 -16.49 -11.79
C GLY A 78 -1.93 -15.58 -12.94
N PRO A 79 -3.07 -14.90 -12.83
CA PRO A 79 -3.49 -13.95 -13.87
C PRO A 79 -2.57 -12.73 -13.92
N GLU A 80 -2.13 -12.33 -15.11
CA GLU A 80 -1.28 -11.13 -15.31
C GLU A 80 -2.08 -9.82 -15.16
N HIS A 81 -3.37 -9.88 -15.47
CA HIS A 81 -4.31 -8.77 -15.41
C HIS A 81 -5.57 -9.18 -14.64
N VAL A 82 -5.93 -8.43 -13.61
CA VAL A 82 -7.09 -8.71 -12.74
C VAL A 82 -7.92 -7.45 -12.55
N GLU A 83 -9.18 -7.59 -12.16
CA GLU A 83 -10.07 -6.44 -11.91
C GLU A 83 -10.01 -6.00 -10.45
N VAL A 84 -10.19 -4.70 -10.19
CA VAL A 84 -10.40 -4.17 -8.83
C VAL A 84 -11.50 -4.96 -8.11
N ARG A 85 -11.31 -5.19 -6.80
CA ARG A 85 -12.24 -5.98 -5.96
C ARG A 85 -12.59 -7.39 -6.44
N SER A 86 -11.89 -7.94 -7.45
CA SER A 86 -11.99 -9.36 -7.77
C SER A 86 -11.20 -10.21 -6.75
N TYR A 87 -11.55 -11.50 -6.66
CA TYR A 87 -10.76 -12.48 -5.92
C TYR A 87 -9.90 -13.31 -6.87
N GLN A 88 -8.65 -13.54 -6.49
CA GLN A 88 -7.66 -14.18 -7.35
C GLN A 88 -6.79 -15.15 -6.56
N THR A 89 -6.13 -16.07 -7.27
CA THR A 89 -5.16 -16.99 -6.68
C THR A 89 -3.82 -16.86 -7.39
N PHE A 90 -2.75 -16.69 -6.62
CA PHE A 90 -1.38 -16.64 -7.13
C PHE A 90 -0.54 -17.72 -6.46
N ARG A 91 0.25 -18.44 -7.25
CA ARG A 91 1.22 -19.42 -6.75
C ARG A 91 2.61 -18.88 -6.95
N ILE A 92 3.40 -18.88 -5.89
CA ILE A 92 4.80 -18.47 -5.90
C ILE A 92 5.62 -19.70 -5.56
N GLN A 93 6.54 -20.07 -6.43
CA GLN A 93 7.50 -21.13 -6.17
C GLN A 93 8.86 -20.50 -5.92
N TYR A 94 9.34 -20.59 -4.68
CA TYR A 94 10.71 -20.30 -4.33
C TYR A 94 11.55 -21.57 -4.48
N THR A 95 12.72 -21.45 -5.11
CA THR A 95 13.70 -22.54 -5.24
C THR A 95 14.98 -22.10 -4.56
N THR A 96 15.48 -22.89 -3.62
CA THR A 96 16.68 -22.56 -2.85
C THR A 96 17.93 -22.44 -3.73
N GLY A 97 18.81 -21.53 -3.35
CA GLY A 97 20.10 -21.34 -4.01
C GLY A 97 21.15 -22.33 -3.52
N LYS A 98 22.41 -22.05 -3.85
CA LYS A 98 23.57 -22.91 -3.49
C LYS A 98 23.72 -23.14 -1.98
N LEU A 99 23.21 -22.25 -1.15
CA LEU A 99 23.28 -22.38 0.31
C LEU A 99 22.12 -23.17 0.92
N GLY A 100 21.08 -23.50 0.16
CA GLY A 100 19.86 -24.07 0.73
C GLY A 100 19.07 -23.05 1.55
N LEU A 101 18.28 -23.55 2.51
CA LEU A 101 17.60 -22.76 3.54
C LEU A 101 17.76 -23.47 4.88
N ASP A 102 18.53 -22.88 5.79
CA ASP A 102 18.83 -23.49 7.09
C ASP A 102 17.61 -23.54 8.03
N ASP A 103 17.71 -24.34 9.08
CA ASP A 103 16.74 -24.33 10.16
C ASP A 103 16.64 -22.92 10.76
N THR A 104 15.43 -22.48 11.09
CA THR A 104 15.09 -21.11 11.52
C THR A 104 15.34 -20.00 10.49
N GLY A 105 15.87 -20.32 9.31
CA GLY A 105 15.91 -19.43 8.14
C GLY A 105 14.50 -19.13 7.63
N ALA A 106 14.39 -18.17 6.71
CA ALA A 106 13.09 -17.80 6.16
C ALA A 106 13.14 -17.20 4.76
N ILE A 107 12.01 -17.30 4.07
CA ILE A 107 11.70 -16.43 2.93
C ILE A 107 10.64 -15.42 3.32
N ARG A 108 10.65 -14.26 2.67
CA ARG A 108 9.71 -13.17 2.93
C ARG A 108 9.16 -12.62 1.63
N LEU A 109 7.84 -12.64 1.52
CA LEU A 109 7.10 -11.93 0.48
C LEU A 109 6.72 -10.56 1.04
N ALA A 110 7.15 -9.48 0.39
CA ALA A 110 6.82 -8.13 0.80
C ALA A 110 5.98 -7.40 -0.26
N LEU A 111 4.91 -6.78 0.21
CA LEU A 111 3.94 -6.02 -0.56
C LEU A 111 3.98 -4.54 -0.14
N ARG A 112 3.40 -3.69 -0.98
CA ARG A 112 3.24 -2.27 -0.65
C ARG A 112 2.16 -2.07 0.41
N LEU A 113 2.40 -1.14 1.34
CA LEU A 113 1.47 -0.83 2.42
C LEU A 113 0.13 -0.23 1.96
N ILE A 114 0.18 0.57 0.88
CA ILE A 114 -1.00 1.27 0.39
C ILE A 114 -1.84 0.26 -0.37
N SER A 115 -2.80 -0.34 0.33
CA SER A 115 -3.75 -1.31 -0.18
C SER A 115 -4.94 -1.42 0.78
N ASP A 116 -6.12 -1.59 0.22
CA ASP A 116 -7.37 -1.90 0.93
C ASP A 116 -7.90 -3.30 0.56
N ALA A 117 -7.00 -4.16 0.07
CA ALA A 117 -7.22 -5.58 -0.23
C ALA A 117 -7.46 -6.46 1.01
N GLY A 118 -7.37 -5.89 2.22
CA GLY A 118 -7.35 -6.66 3.46
C GLY A 118 -6.01 -7.33 3.74
N SER A 119 -5.92 -8.00 4.88
CA SER A 119 -4.70 -8.68 5.35
C SER A 119 -4.61 -10.09 4.80
N LEU A 120 -3.39 -10.57 4.53
CA LEU A 120 -3.14 -12.00 4.38
C LEU A 120 -3.39 -12.71 5.71
N GLN A 121 -3.88 -13.94 5.66
CA GLN A 121 -4.15 -14.74 6.86
C GLN A 121 -3.92 -16.24 6.60
N THR A 122 -3.69 -17.00 7.67
CA THR A 122 -3.26 -18.41 7.59
C THR A 122 -4.07 -19.31 8.53
N THR A 123 -5.23 -18.85 9.01
CA THR A 123 -5.98 -19.49 10.10
C THR A 123 -7.39 -19.92 9.71
N ASP A 124 -8.07 -19.18 8.83
CA ASP A 124 -9.42 -19.50 8.38
C ASP A 124 -9.38 -19.89 6.89
N PRO A 125 -9.42 -21.18 6.55
CA PRO A 125 -9.34 -21.63 5.18
C PRO A 125 -10.55 -21.25 4.30
N THR A 126 -11.64 -20.76 4.92
CA THR A 126 -12.88 -20.36 4.23
C THR A 126 -12.99 -18.84 4.04
N ALA A 127 -12.18 -18.06 4.77
CA ALA A 127 -12.19 -16.61 4.67
C ALA A 127 -11.31 -16.10 3.52
N PRO A 128 -11.55 -14.87 3.02
CA PRO A 128 -10.66 -14.18 2.10
C PRO A 128 -9.18 -14.17 2.51
N ASN A 129 -8.32 -13.99 1.52
CA ASN A 129 -6.88 -13.78 1.68
C ASN A 129 -6.16 -14.92 2.43
N TYR A 130 -6.72 -16.13 2.37
CA TYR A 130 -6.10 -17.32 2.94
C TYR A 130 -4.81 -17.66 2.20
N VAL A 131 -3.77 -18.04 2.95
CA VAL A 131 -2.47 -18.40 2.42
C VAL A 131 -2.03 -19.75 2.95
N THR A 132 -1.56 -20.59 2.05
CA THR A 132 -0.91 -21.87 2.37
C THR A 132 0.52 -21.86 1.85
N ALA A 133 1.37 -22.72 2.44
CA ALA A 133 2.66 -23.04 1.86
C ALA A 133 3.03 -24.50 2.12
N ARG A 134 3.78 -25.09 1.18
CA ARG A 134 4.33 -26.45 1.29
C ARG A 134 5.79 -26.46 0.86
N SER A 135 6.58 -27.30 1.51
CA SER A 135 8.01 -27.50 1.21
C SER A 135 8.22 -28.87 0.56
N SER A 136 9.21 -28.97 -0.33
CA SER A 136 9.72 -30.26 -0.79
C SER A 136 10.85 -30.82 0.08
N GLY A 137 11.38 -30.03 1.02
CA GLY A 137 12.44 -30.43 1.94
C GLY A 137 11.91 -30.87 3.31
N ASP A 138 12.84 -31.14 4.23
CA ASP A 138 12.55 -31.61 5.57
C ASP A 138 12.02 -30.49 6.49
N GLY A 139 11.34 -30.86 7.59
CA GLY A 139 10.84 -29.93 8.60
C GLY A 139 9.46 -29.34 8.29
N GLN A 140 9.16 -28.20 8.90
CA GLN A 140 7.85 -27.54 8.83
C GLN A 140 7.99 -26.05 8.51
N LEU A 141 6.95 -25.52 7.86
CA LEU A 141 6.85 -24.09 7.57
C LEU A 141 5.95 -23.39 8.60
N PHE A 142 6.42 -22.27 9.13
CA PHE A 142 5.63 -21.38 9.98
C PHE A 142 5.44 -20.04 9.29
N LEU A 143 4.18 -19.71 8.98
CA LEU A 143 3.84 -18.49 8.26
C LEU A 143 3.45 -17.39 9.26
N LYS A 144 4.02 -16.20 9.07
CA LYS A 144 3.71 -15.01 9.87
C LYS A 144 3.45 -13.83 8.94
N TYR A 145 2.21 -13.32 8.98
CA TYR A 145 1.87 -12.05 8.36
C TYR A 145 2.08 -10.88 9.34
N ASP A 146 2.68 -9.80 8.86
CA ASP A 146 2.85 -8.55 9.59
C ASP A 146 2.71 -7.36 8.64
N ARG A 147 1.74 -6.48 8.92
CA ARG A 147 1.46 -5.29 8.11
C ARG A 147 2.57 -4.25 8.16
N ASN A 148 3.39 -4.26 9.22
CA ASN A 148 4.48 -3.33 9.45
C ASN A 148 5.82 -4.05 9.66
N GLY A 149 5.95 -5.29 9.19
CA GLY A 149 7.15 -6.10 9.39
C GLY A 149 8.34 -5.72 8.51
N GLY A 150 8.12 -4.92 7.46
CA GLY A 150 9.16 -4.46 6.52
C GLY A 150 9.40 -2.94 6.51
N GLN A 151 10.32 -2.51 5.65
CA GLN A 151 10.66 -1.09 5.45
C GLN A 151 9.87 -0.50 4.29
N ARG A 152 9.42 0.75 4.42
CA ARG A 152 8.75 1.48 3.32
C ARG A 152 9.59 1.47 2.03
N PRO A 153 8.98 1.18 0.86
CA PRO A 153 7.55 0.98 0.62
C PRO A 153 7.02 -0.45 0.88
N TRP A 154 7.87 -1.40 1.25
CA TRP A 154 7.62 -2.85 1.38
C TRP A 154 7.26 -3.28 2.82
N ASN A 155 6.26 -2.62 3.43
CA ASN A 155 5.93 -2.82 4.84
C ASN A 155 5.17 -4.12 5.14
N GLU A 156 4.22 -4.47 4.27
CA GLU A 156 3.38 -5.65 4.47
C GLU A 156 4.18 -6.88 4.11
N THR A 157 4.37 -7.79 5.06
CA THR A 157 5.25 -8.94 4.90
C THR A 157 4.53 -10.22 5.28
N LEU A 158 4.66 -11.23 4.44
CA LEU A 158 4.43 -12.62 4.81
C LEU A 158 5.79 -13.29 4.91
N THR A 159 6.19 -13.65 6.12
CA THR A 159 7.44 -14.39 6.36
C THR A 159 7.11 -15.86 6.55
N ILE A 160 7.77 -16.73 5.79
CA ILE A 160 7.64 -18.18 5.86
C ILE A 160 8.95 -18.71 6.45
N TYR A 161 8.89 -19.08 7.73
CA TYR A 161 10.03 -19.60 8.48
C TYR A 161 10.14 -21.12 8.31
N GLN A 162 11.35 -21.59 8.08
CA GLN A 162 11.71 -23.00 8.16
C GLN A 162 11.94 -23.39 9.63
N ARG A 163 11.42 -24.54 10.08
CA ARG A 163 11.60 -25.04 11.46
C ARG A 163 11.76 -26.55 11.50
N GLY A 164 12.70 -27.03 12.31
CA GLY A 164 12.87 -28.46 12.59
C GLY A 164 13.35 -29.25 11.39
N GLY A 165 14.24 -28.67 10.58
CA GLY A 165 14.79 -29.23 9.35
C GLY A 165 15.40 -28.15 8.47
N TYR A 166 15.88 -28.49 7.29
CA TYR A 166 16.47 -27.55 6.33
C TYR A 166 16.05 -27.93 4.90
N LEU A 167 16.20 -27.00 3.97
CA LEU A 167 16.08 -27.28 2.54
C LEU A 167 17.46 -27.32 1.90
N LYS A 168 17.73 -28.36 1.11
CA LYS A 168 18.93 -28.49 0.29
C LYS A 168 18.86 -27.58 -0.93
N PRO A 169 20.00 -27.29 -1.59
CA PRO A 169 20.00 -26.56 -2.86
C PRO A 169 19.09 -27.20 -3.91
N GLY A 170 18.25 -26.40 -4.55
CA GLY A 170 17.29 -26.84 -5.56
C GLY A 170 15.94 -27.34 -5.01
N GLU A 171 15.78 -27.51 -3.70
CA GLU A 171 14.48 -27.78 -3.09
C GLU A 171 13.60 -26.52 -3.08
N THR A 172 12.30 -26.72 -2.91
CA THR A 172 11.29 -25.69 -3.20
C THR A 172 10.34 -25.44 -2.04
N ILE A 173 9.85 -24.20 -1.97
CA ILE A 173 8.69 -23.80 -1.19
C ILE A 173 7.64 -23.25 -2.15
N GLU A 174 6.48 -23.88 -2.21
CA GLU A 174 5.32 -23.36 -2.94
C GLU A 174 4.41 -22.62 -1.96
N ILE A 175 4.12 -21.35 -2.26
CA ILE A 175 3.19 -20.50 -1.53
C ILE A 175 1.98 -20.22 -2.41
N VAL A 176 0.77 -20.38 -1.86
CA VAL A 176 -0.48 -20.07 -2.56
C VAL A 176 -1.14 -18.89 -1.86
N LEU A 177 -1.13 -17.72 -2.50
CA LEU A 177 -1.85 -16.55 -2.04
C LEU A 177 -3.30 -16.59 -2.55
N GLY A 178 -4.26 -16.52 -1.64
CA GLY A 178 -5.67 -16.68 -1.99
C GLY A 178 -6.00 -18.14 -2.30
N ASP A 179 -5.61 -19.05 -1.43
CA ASP A 179 -5.82 -20.49 -1.62
C ASP A 179 -7.29 -20.87 -1.46
N THR A 180 -7.90 -21.41 -2.51
CA THR A 180 -9.34 -21.71 -2.59
C THR A 180 -9.67 -23.17 -2.31
N THR A 181 -8.68 -24.03 -2.03
CA THR A 181 -8.87 -25.48 -1.89
C THR A 181 -9.86 -25.88 -0.81
N GLU A 182 -10.04 -25.06 0.21
CA GLU A 182 -10.91 -25.31 1.37
C GLU A 182 -12.09 -24.32 1.46
N GLY A 183 -12.35 -23.55 0.41
CA GLY A 183 -13.55 -22.71 0.30
C GLY A 183 -13.32 -21.20 0.44
N SER A 184 -12.08 -20.74 0.61
CA SER A 184 -11.75 -19.31 0.49
C SER A 184 -12.20 -18.79 -0.89
N PRO A 185 -12.71 -17.55 -0.97
CA PRO A 185 -12.96 -16.92 -2.27
C PRO A 185 -11.66 -16.56 -3.00
N GLY A 186 -10.52 -16.45 -2.30
CA GLY A 186 -9.22 -16.08 -2.85
C GLY A 186 -8.63 -14.79 -2.24
N LEU A 187 -7.63 -14.23 -2.90
CA LEU A 187 -6.97 -12.97 -2.55
C LEU A 187 -7.75 -11.79 -3.14
N LEU A 188 -8.28 -10.92 -2.28
CA LEU A 188 -9.05 -9.75 -2.67
C LEU A 188 -8.14 -8.68 -3.28
N MET A 189 -8.54 -8.13 -4.44
CA MET A 189 -7.86 -7.00 -5.06
C MET A 189 -8.29 -5.66 -4.46
N SER A 190 -7.39 -4.67 -4.55
CA SER A 190 -7.63 -3.30 -4.08
C SER A 190 -8.74 -2.60 -4.88
N THR A 191 -9.21 -1.45 -4.40
CA THR A 191 -10.22 -0.62 -5.08
C THR A 191 -9.66 0.25 -6.18
N PHE A 192 -8.35 0.38 -6.29
CA PHE A 192 -7.74 1.34 -7.19
C PHE A 192 -6.88 0.66 -8.25
N TYR A 193 -6.76 1.32 -9.39
CA TYR A 193 -5.89 0.88 -10.46
C TYR A 193 -4.43 0.77 -9.99
N GLU A 194 -3.83 -0.41 -10.22
CA GLU A 194 -2.42 -0.67 -9.97
C GLU A 194 -1.75 -1.10 -11.26
N GLY A 195 -0.97 -0.21 -11.88
CA GLY A 195 -0.22 -0.53 -13.10
C GLY A 195 0.89 -1.56 -12.89
N ALA A 196 1.30 -1.79 -11.64
CA ALA A 196 2.18 -2.89 -11.25
C ALA A 196 2.04 -3.14 -9.74
N ARG A 197 1.28 -4.18 -9.38
CA ARG A 197 1.27 -4.74 -8.03
C ARG A 197 2.40 -5.74 -7.93
N VAL A 198 3.44 -5.36 -7.18
CA VAL A 198 4.70 -6.11 -7.09
C VAL A 198 4.76 -6.89 -5.78
N ILE A 199 5.20 -8.14 -5.86
CA ILE A 199 5.54 -8.97 -4.70
C ILE A 199 7.05 -9.14 -4.67
N ARG A 200 7.71 -8.50 -3.70
CA ARG A 200 9.15 -8.58 -3.56
C ARG A 200 9.53 -9.79 -2.71
N VAL A 201 10.30 -10.72 -3.27
CA VAL A 201 10.79 -11.90 -2.53
C VAL A 201 12.17 -11.61 -1.96
N MET A 202 12.36 -11.95 -0.70
CA MET A 202 13.63 -11.85 0.01
C MET A 202 13.90 -13.15 0.76
N ALA A 203 15.16 -13.50 0.98
CA ALA A 203 15.55 -14.69 1.72
C ALA A 203 16.58 -14.35 2.81
N ASP A 204 16.41 -14.97 3.96
CA ASP A 204 17.41 -15.08 5.03
C ASP A 204 17.76 -16.57 5.16
N VAL A 205 18.73 -16.99 4.35
CA VAL A 205 19.04 -18.42 4.15
C VAL A 205 19.82 -19.06 5.30
N GLN A 206 20.39 -18.25 6.21
CA GLN A 206 21.23 -18.68 7.33
C GLN A 206 20.72 -18.15 8.69
N ALA A 207 19.44 -17.78 8.78
CA ALA A 207 18.80 -17.33 10.03
C ALA A 207 19.50 -16.14 10.72
N THR A 208 20.04 -15.21 9.94
CA THR A 208 20.79 -14.04 10.43
C THR A 208 19.90 -12.85 10.79
N GLY A 209 18.61 -12.91 10.43
CA GLY A 209 17.68 -11.79 10.48
C GLY A 209 17.77 -10.85 9.29
N ASN A 210 18.75 -11.03 8.39
CA ASN A 210 18.94 -10.19 7.21
C ASN A 210 18.24 -10.79 5.99
N PHE A 211 17.13 -10.17 5.61
CA PHE A 211 16.38 -10.57 4.42
C PHE A 211 16.96 -9.90 3.18
N ILE A 212 17.65 -10.69 2.35
CA ILE A 212 18.27 -10.22 1.10
C ILE A 212 17.27 -10.37 -0.05
N PRO A 213 16.94 -9.29 -0.79
CA PRO A 213 16.12 -9.39 -1.99
C PRO A 213 16.72 -10.34 -3.03
N LEU A 214 15.89 -11.21 -3.58
CA LEU A 214 16.32 -12.08 -4.67
C LEU A 214 16.58 -11.26 -5.94
N PRO A 215 17.66 -11.55 -6.68
CA PRO A 215 17.95 -10.91 -7.98
C PRO A 215 16.83 -11.19 -8.99
N ASP A 216 16.70 -10.33 -10.00
CA ASP A 216 15.96 -10.60 -11.25
C ASP A 216 14.52 -11.15 -11.07
N THR A 217 13.88 -10.79 -9.96
CA THR A 217 12.51 -11.20 -9.65
C THR A 217 11.49 -10.21 -10.18
N HIS A 218 10.81 -10.57 -11.27
CA HIS A 218 9.71 -9.79 -11.86
C HIS A 218 8.34 -10.37 -11.48
N LEU A 219 8.04 -10.40 -10.18
CA LEU A 219 6.75 -10.90 -9.68
C LEU A 219 5.78 -9.72 -9.59
N ALA A 220 5.12 -9.43 -10.70
CA ALA A 220 4.16 -8.35 -10.80
C ALA A 220 2.95 -8.73 -11.66
N PHE A 221 1.82 -8.10 -11.36
CA PHE A 221 0.59 -8.17 -12.15
C PHE A 221 -0.11 -6.81 -12.09
N THR A 222 -1.12 -6.58 -12.92
CA THR A 222 -1.88 -5.31 -12.91
C THR A 222 -3.27 -5.48 -12.33
N VAL A 223 -3.73 -4.49 -11.57
CA VAL A 223 -5.13 -4.38 -11.15
C VAL A 223 -5.80 -3.30 -11.99
N GLY A 224 -6.70 -3.71 -12.88
CA GLY A 224 -7.44 -2.87 -13.82
C GLY A 224 -8.82 -2.45 -13.29
N ALA A 225 -9.36 -1.37 -13.85
CA ALA A 225 -10.68 -0.85 -13.50
C ALA A 225 -11.82 -1.82 -13.85
N GLY A 226 -12.90 -1.72 -13.07
CA GLY A 226 -14.14 -2.46 -13.27
C GLY A 226 -14.98 -1.97 -14.45
N PRO A 227 -16.17 -2.55 -14.66
CA PRO A 227 -17.16 -2.06 -15.61
C PRO A 227 -17.52 -0.59 -15.34
N ALA A 228 -17.92 0.13 -16.39
CA ALA A 228 -18.40 1.50 -16.23
C ALA A 228 -19.63 1.54 -15.31
N HIS A 229 -19.55 2.40 -14.31
CA HIS A 229 -20.60 2.65 -13.33
C HIS A 229 -21.22 4.04 -13.51
N ARG A 230 -20.41 5.04 -13.85
CA ARG A 230 -20.90 6.40 -14.13
C ARG A 230 -19.96 7.16 -15.07
N TYR A 231 -20.47 8.25 -15.61
CA TYR A 231 -19.69 9.22 -16.37
C TYR A 231 -19.56 10.53 -15.57
N LEU A 232 -18.41 11.18 -15.68
CA LEU A 232 -18.15 12.50 -15.12
C LEU A 232 -17.69 13.44 -16.22
N ALA A 233 -18.25 14.64 -16.23
CA ALA A 233 -17.82 15.74 -17.08
C ALA A 233 -17.38 16.92 -16.20
N ILE A 234 -16.23 17.49 -16.50
CA ILE A 234 -15.54 18.44 -15.61
C ILE A 234 -15.13 19.67 -16.41
N LEU A 235 -15.56 20.83 -15.92
CA LEU A 235 -15.09 22.14 -16.36
C LEU A 235 -14.17 22.75 -15.31
N PRO A 236 -13.29 23.69 -15.69
CA PRO A 236 -12.67 24.60 -14.72
C PRO A 236 -13.74 25.37 -13.94
N THR A 237 -13.37 25.90 -12.79
CA THR A 237 -14.33 26.65 -11.96
C THR A 237 -14.54 28.07 -12.45
N ARG A 238 -13.51 28.71 -12.99
CA ARG A 238 -13.55 30.11 -13.39
C ARG A 238 -12.59 30.42 -14.54
N ARG A 239 -13.09 31.10 -15.56
CA ARG A 239 -12.36 31.57 -16.75
C ARG A 239 -12.77 32.98 -17.12
N ARG A 240 -11.90 33.70 -17.82
CA ARG A 240 -12.26 34.96 -18.45
C ARG A 240 -12.91 34.71 -19.82
N LEU A 241 -13.62 35.70 -20.33
CA LEU A 241 -13.94 35.77 -21.74
C LEU A 241 -12.66 35.62 -22.55
N ASN A 242 -12.75 34.83 -23.61
CA ASN A 242 -11.62 34.52 -24.48
C ASN A 242 -10.48 33.71 -23.82
N ASP A 243 -10.61 33.24 -22.58
CA ASP A 243 -9.67 32.23 -22.09
C ASP A 243 -9.95 30.89 -22.79
N VAL A 244 -8.87 30.19 -23.15
CA VAL A 244 -8.98 28.79 -23.57
C VAL A 244 -9.17 27.91 -22.35
N PHE A 245 -10.10 26.97 -22.45
CA PHE A 245 -10.29 25.91 -21.48
C PHE A 245 -10.49 24.56 -22.16
N CYS A 246 -10.57 23.52 -21.34
CA CYS A 246 -10.87 22.17 -21.76
C CYS A 246 -12.08 21.63 -20.98
N LEU A 247 -12.86 20.77 -21.63
CA LEU A 247 -13.84 19.90 -21.00
C LEU A 247 -13.18 18.53 -20.77
N GLY A 248 -13.11 18.08 -19.52
CA GLY A 248 -12.71 16.72 -19.19
C GLY A 248 -13.92 15.81 -19.17
N LEU A 249 -13.84 14.65 -19.80
CA LEU A 249 -14.88 13.61 -19.78
C LEU A 249 -14.24 12.29 -19.35
N LYS A 250 -14.86 11.57 -18.41
CA LYS A 250 -14.31 10.33 -17.85
C LYS A 250 -15.43 9.33 -17.60
N ALA A 251 -15.21 8.06 -17.93
CA ALA A 251 -15.99 6.95 -17.41
C ALA A 251 -15.30 6.39 -16.17
N GLU A 252 -16.06 6.18 -15.11
CA GLU A 252 -15.60 5.64 -13.84
C GLU A 252 -16.23 4.29 -13.56
N ASP A 253 -15.43 3.36 -13.02
CA ASP A 253 -15.97 2.18 -12.36
C ASP A 253 -16.62 2.54 -11.00
N LEU A 254 -17.15 1.53 -10.32
CA LEU A 254 -17.81 1.70 -9.02
C LEU A 254 -16.91 2.38 -7.96
N TRP A 255 -15.59 2.30 -8.11
CA TRP A 255 -14.59 2.78 -7.16
C TRP A 255 -13.92 4.08 -7.61
N GLY A 256 -14.35 4.67 -8.72
CA GLY A 256 -13.82 5.93 -9.25
C GLY A 256 -12.61 5.78 -10.16
N ASN A 257 -12.21 4.56 -10.55
CA ASN A 257 -11.11 4.38 -11.49
C ASN A 257 -11.57 4.73 -12.91
N PRO A 258 -10.74 5.45 -13.70
CA PRO A 258 -10.96 5.58 -15.13
C PRO A 258 -11.08 4.19 -15.77
N THR A 259 -12.14 3.96 -16.56
CA THR A 259 -12.36 2.67 -17.24
C THR A 259 -12.66 2.85 -18.72
N SER A 260 -12.03 2.02 -19.56
CA SER A 260 -12.29 1.97 -21.00
C SER A 260 -13.60 1.26 -21.35
N LYS A 261 -14.22 0.59 -20.37
CA LYS A 261 -15.46 -0.20 -20.52
C LYS A 261 -16.74 0.66 -20.54
N GLY A 262 -16.63 1.95 -20.84
CA GLY A 262 -17.74 2.90 -20.91
C GLY A 262 -17.83 3.59 -22.26
N SER A 263 -17.59 2.87 -23.35
CA SER A 263 -17.66 3.50 -24.67
C SER A 263 -19.11 3.84 -25.02
N THR A 264 -19.39 5.08 -25.40
CA THR A 264 -20.73 5.58 -25.76
C THR A 264 -20.64 6.86 -26.60
N ARG A 265 -21.76 7.31 -27.15
CA ARG A 265 -21.89 8.60 -27.84
C ARG A 265 -22.70 9.57 -27.00
N PHE A 266 -22.23 10.81 -26.90
CA PHE A 266 -22.91 11.89 -26.18
C PHE A 266 -23.42 12.95 -27.15
N ALA A 267 -24.70 13.31 -27.05
CA ALA A 267 -25.24 14.58 -27.58
C ALA A 267 -24.98 15.70 -26.57
N ILE A 268 -24.66 16.91 -27.05
CA ILE A 268 -24.14 17.98 -26.19
C ILE A 268 -24.95 19.25 -26.33
N GLU A 269 -25.28 19.83 -25.18
CA GLU A 269 -25.94 21.13 -25.05
C GLU A 269 -25.19 22.00 -24.04
N SER A 270 -25.23 23.32 -24.22
CA SER A 270 -24.57 24.27 -23.32
C SER A 270 -25.45 25.47 -22.99
N SER A 271 -25.32 25.99 -21.77
CA SER A 271 -26.10 27.15 -21.32
C SER A 271 -25.63 28.48 -21.93
N LEU A 272 -24.39 28.52 -22.43
CA LEU A 272 -23.79 29.65 -23.14
C LEU A 272 -23.20 29.15 -24.47
N PRO A 273 -23.06 30.00 -25.50
CA PRO A 273 -22.33 29.66 -26.71
C PRO A 273 -20.85 29.34 -26.41
N VAL A 274 -20.38 28.15 -26.80
CA VAL A 274 -18.98 27.73 -26.64
C VAL A 274 -18.36 27.45 -28.00
N GLU A 275 -17.35 28.21 -28.36
CA GLU A 275 -16.55 27.95 -29.56
C GLU A 275 -15.72 26.68 -29.39
N GLY A 276 -15.72 25.82 -30.41
CA GLY A 276 -14.98 24.56 -30.41
C GLY A 276 -15.71 23.39 -29.72
N LEU A 277 -16.88 23.62 -29.11
CA LEU A 277 -17.67 22.54 -28.51
C LEU A 277 -18.45 21.79 -29.61
N PRO A 278 -18.17 20.49 -29.85
CA PRO A 278 -18.93 19.73 -30.82
C PRO A 278 -20.35 19.45 -30.30
N SER A 279 -21.31 19.28 -31.22
CA SER A 279 -22.67 18.87 -30.86
C SER A 279 -22.78 17.40 -30.45
N VAL A 280 -21.78 16.58 -30.81
CA VAL A 280 -21.70 15.14 -30.52
C VAL A 280 -20.25 14.76 -30.19
N ILE A 281 -20.06 13.88 -29.19
CA ILE A 281 -18.77 13.25 -28.87
C ILE A 281 -18.90 11.73 -28.93
N ASP A 282 -18.00 11.08 -29.67
CA ASP A 282 -17.77 9.64 -29.60
C ASP A 282 -16.77 9.33 -28.48
N PHE A 283 -17.27 8.92 -27.32
CA PHE A 283 -16.43 8.60 -26.17
C PHE A 283 -15.99 7.13 -26.23
N ALA A 284 -14.76 6.88 -26.68
CA ALA A 284 -14.16 5.55 -26.76
C ALA A 284 -12.68 5.57 -26.31
N SER A 285 -12.40 6.20 -25.15
CA SER A 285 -11.03 6.35 -24.67
C SER A 285 -10.47 5.08 -24.05
N ALA A 286 -9.30 4.63 -24.54
CA ALA A 286 -8.57 3.50 -23.97
C ALA A 286 -8.12 3.74 -22.51
N SER A 287 -7.93 5.00 -22.10
CA SER A 287 -7.61 5.36 -20.72
C SER A 287 -8.85 5.55 -19.84
N GLY A 288 -10.06 5.46 -20.42
CA GLY A 288 -11.31 5.82 -19.74
C GLY A 288 -11.50 7.31 -19.48
N ALA A 289 -10.64 8.16 -20.03
CA ALA A 289 -10.73 9.61 -19.92
C ALA A 289 -10.38 10.31 -21.25
N MET A 290 -11.07 11.41 -21.54
CA MET A 290 -10.93 12.22 -22.74
C MET A 290 -10.88 13.70 -22.36
N ARG A 291 -10.08 14.47 -23.11
CA ARG A 291 -10.01 15.92 -23.00
C ARG A 291 -10.45 16.54 -24.31
N ILE A 292 -11.42 17.46 -24.24
CA ILE A 292 -11.91 18.23 -25.37
C ILE A 292 -11.39 19.65 -25.22
N GLU A 293 -10.59 20.05 -26.19
CA GLU A 293 -9.93 21.36 -26.24
C GLU A 293 -9.48 21.63 -27.69
N PRO A 294 -9.23 22.91 -28.05
CA PRO A 294 -9.48 24.11 -27.26
C PRO A 294 -10.96 24.50 -27.26
N LEU A 295 -11.49 24.93 -26.10
CA LEU A 295 -12.82 25.52 -25.94
C LEU A 295 -12.74 26.97 -25.48
N ARG A 296 -13.71 27.81 -25.87
CA ARG A 296 -13.74 29.24 -25.53
C ARG A 296 -15.17 29.75 -25.41
N VAL A 297 -15.41 30.64 -24.44
CA VAL A 297 -16.60 31.50 -24.39
C VAL A 297 -16.16 32.92 -24.70
N ALA A 298 -16.67 33.49 -25.78
CA ALA A 298 -16.30 34.83 -26.26
C ALA A 298 -17.43 35.86 -26.18
N ALA A 299 -18.68 35.39 -26.12
CA ALA A 299 -19.85 36.25 -26.30
C ALA A 299 -20.24 37.03 -25.02
N GLU A 300 -20.41 36.34 -23.90
CA GLU A 300 -20.98 36.95 -22.69
C GLU A 300 -20.49 36.29 -21.39
N GLU A 301 -20.46 37.10 -20.33
CA GLU A 301 -20.26 36.62 -18.96
C GLU A 301 -21.44 35.76 -18.50
N GLY A 302 -21.18 34.84 -17.59
CA GLY A 302 -22.27 34.05 -17.01
C GLY A 302 -21.80 32.76 -16.38
N ILE A 303 -22.77 31.87 -16.15
CA ILE A 303 -22.52 30.53 -15.65
C ILE A 303 -22.65 29.56 -16.81
N LEU A 304 -21.53 28.97 -17.21
CA LEU A 304 -21.52 27.88 -18.18
C LEU A 304 -21.82 26.55 -17.48
N ARG A 305 -22.83 25.86 -18.01
CA ARG A 305 -23.13 24.44 -17.78
C ARG A 305 -23.15 23.75 -19.14
N ILE A 306 -22.62 22.54 -19.19
CA ILE A 306 -22.68 21.68 -20.37
C ILE A 306 -23.38 20.39 -19.98
N TRP A 307 -24.38 19.99 -20.74
CA TRP A 307 -25.07 18.71 -20.57
C TRP A 307 -24.65 17.76 -21.67
N LEU A 308 -24.30 16.54 -21.28
CA LEU A 308 -23.95 15.46 -22.18
C LEU A 308 -24.98 14.34 -22.00
N THR A 309 -25.77 14.08 -23.02
CA THR A 309 -26.80 13.02 -23.02
C THR A 309 -26.27 11.81 -23.76
N ALA A 310 -26.09 10.70 -23.06
CA ALA A 310 -25.68 9.42 -23.63
C ALA A 310 -26.82 8.78 -24.44
N GLU A 311 -26.49 7.76 -25.25
CA GLU A 311 -27.46 7.02 -26.07
C GLU A 311 -28.54 6.31 -25.24
N ASP A 312 -28.24 5.93 -23.99
CA ASP A 312 -29.19 5.32 -23.06
C ASP A 312 -30.08 6.34 -22.31
N GLY A 313 -29.91 7.64 -22.61
CA GLY A 313 -30.61 8.75 -21.97
C GLY A 313 -29.95 9.26 -20.69
N THR A 314 -28.83 8.69 -20.25
CA THR A 314 -28.07 9.20 -19.10
C THR A 314 -27.57 10.61 -19.37
N VAL A 315 -27.91 11.55 -18.50
CA VAL A 315 -27.46 12.94 -18.60
C VAL A 315 -26.33 13.20 -17.60
N VAL A 316 -25.21 13.72 -18.11
CA VAL A 316 -24.03 14.11 -17.33
C VAL A 316 -23.88 15.62 -17.43
N GLU A 317 -23.83 16.31 -16.29
CA GLU A 317 -23.61 17.75 -16.26
C GLU A 317 -22.15 18.08 -15.95
N ALA A 318 -21.56 18.97 -16.75
CA ALA A 318 -20.28 19.60 -16.49
C ALA A 318 -20.49 21.05 -16.02
N GLY A 319 -19.90 21.40 -14.87
CA GLY A 319 -19.94 22.75 -14.32
C GLY A 319 -20.53 22.80 -12.91
N PRO A 320 -20.85 24.01 -12.41
CA PRO A 320 -20.80 25.29 -13.12
C PRO A 320 -19.36 25.80 -13.34
N MET A 321 -19.11 26.42 -14.50
CA MET A 321 -17.94 27.28 -14.72
C MET A 321 -18.39 28.74 -14.78
N GLN A 322 -17.80 29.60 -13.95
CA GLN A 322 -18.05 31.03 -14.02
C GLN A 322 -17.19 31.68 -15.12
N VAL A 323 -17.83 32.38 -16.05
CA VAL A 323 -17.20 33.17 -17.10
C VAL A 323 -17.32 34.65 -16.75
N LEU A 324 -16.20 35.36 -16.73
CA LEU A 324 -16.10 36.77 -16.35
C LEU A 324 -15.36 37.58 -17.42
N THR A 325 -15.58 38.88 -17.54
CA THR A 325 -14.76 39.74 -18.43
C THR A 325 -13.38 39.97 -17.82
N ASP A 326 -13.33 40.16 -16.50
CA ASP A 326 -12.10 40.40 -15.74
C ASP A 326 -12.13 39.71 -14.36
N GLY A 327 -10.98 39.58 -13.70
CA GLY A 327 -10.81 38.91 -12.42
C GLY A 327 -9.95 37.65 -12.48
N PRO A 328 -9.77 36.90 -11.38
CA PRO A 328 -8.84 35.77 -11.35
C PRO A 328 -9.39 34.55 -12.09
N ALA A 329 -8.59 33.96 -12.98
CA ALA A 329 -8.86 32.64 -13.54
C ALA A 329 -8.39 31.55 -12.55
N HIS A 330 -9.15 30.47 -12.40
CA HIS A 330 -8.80 29.38 -11.50
C HIS A 330 -8.17 28.22 -12.25
N PHE A 331 -7.00 27.76 -11.84
CA PHE A 331 -6.33 26.60 -12.40
C PHE A 331 -6.32 25.48 -11.37
N TRP A 332 -6.80 24.31 -11.75
CA TRP A 332 -6.71 23.10 -10.93
C TRP A 332 -5.37 22.42 -11.18
N GLY A 333 -4.67 22.08 -10.11
CA GLY A 333 -3.43 21.31 -10.14
C GLY A 333 -3.34 20.43 -8.90
N ILE A 334 -2.80 19.23 -9.07
CA ILE A 334 -2.43 18.36 -7.95
C ILE A 334 -0.98 18.67 -7.58
N TYR A 335 -0.74 19.12 -6.35
CA TYR A 335 0.60 19.42 -5.82
C TYR A 335 1.39 18.17 -5.36
N THR A 336 0.93 16.96 -5.68
CA THR A 336 1.66 15.71 -5.39
C THR A 336 2.40 15.23 -6.63
N GLY A 337 3.44 15.99 -6.99
CA GLY A 337 4.31 15.74 -8.12
C GLY A 337 5.17 16.97 -8.34
N ARG A 338 6.48 16.78 -8.48
CA ARG A 338 7.48 17.85 -8.66
C ARG A 338 6.92 18.93 -9.61
N PRO A 339 6.96 20.24 -9.26
CA PRO A 339 6.39 21.27 -10.11
C PRO A 339 7.03 21.18 -11.50
N ALA A 340 6.19 21.05 -12.54
CA ALA A 340 6.61 21.32 -13.89
C ALA A 340 7.17 22.76 -13.88
N ARG A 341 8.46 22.91 -14.19
CA ARG A 341 9.03 24.25 -14.38
C ARG A 341 8.18 24.95 -15.43
N PRO A 342 7.69 26.19 -15.18
CA PRO A 342 7.18 26.99 -16.27
C PRO A 342 8.28 27.07 -17.33
N SER A 343 7.94 26.72 -18.57
CA SER A 343 8.81 26.99 -19.71
C SER A 343 9.10 28.48 -19.72
N ALA A 344 10.36 28.86 -19.52
CA ALA A 344 10.77 30.24 -19.68
C ALA A 344 10.41 30.69 -21.11
N PRO A 345 9.95 31.95 -21.30
CA PRO A 345 9.81 32.48 -22.64
C PRO A 345 11.17 32.40 -23.34
N THR A 346 11.19 31.76 -24.50
CA THR A 346 12.38 31.69 -25.36
C THR A 346 12.62 33.12 -25.91
N PRO A 347 13.88 33.59 -25.97
CA PRO A 347 14.21 34.99 -26.27
C PRO A 347 13.71 35.49 -27.62
#